data_AF-A0A0A0HHL3-F1
#
_entry.id   AF-A0A0A0HHL3-F1
#
_cell.length_a   1.000
_cell.length_b   1.000
_cell.length_c   1.000
_cell.angle_alpha   90.00
_cell.angle_beta   90.00
_cell.angle_gamma   90.00
#
_symmetry.space_group_name_H-M   'P 1'
#
loop_
_entity.id
_entity.type
_entity.pdbx_description
1 polymer ?
#
loop_
_entity_poly.entity_id
_entity_poly.type
_entity_poly.pdbx_seq_one_letter_code
_entity_poly.pdbx_strand_id
1 'polypeptide(L)'
;MKLLTFLSTLAVIALVGCGQSTSPEQRAQIAKNKATNDAIWKTRKTTTVNGVPYEVAVSPDRSYALVAPAGSKIWIMSDMVTAVNNVSGCKGQPDFLLSMMAGGNLSQPIDMTKVKTNIDQMRSDLKC
;
A
#
# COMPACT_ATOMS: atom_id res chain seq x y z
N MET A 1 3.36 26.73 -51.51
CA MET A 1 1.92 26.95 -51.74
C MET A 1 1.30 25.63 -52.16
N LYS A 2 0.15 25.25 -51.56
CA LYS A 2 -0.55 23.95 -51.53
C LYS A 2 -0.10 23.02 -50.39
N LEU A 3 -0.97 22.37 -49.62
CA LEU A 3 -2.33 22.63 -49.12
C LEU A 3 -2.55 21.58 -48.01
N LEU A 4 -3.37 21.92 -47.02
CA LEU A 4 -3.73 21.16 -45.82
C LEU A 4 -4.06 19.67 -46.03
N THR A 5 -3.74 18.85 -45.04
CA THR A 5 -4.71 17.86 -44.51
C THR A 5 -4.47 17.66 -43.00
N PHE A 6 -5.20 18.43 -42.19
CA PHE A 6 -5.44 18.12 -40.78
C PHE A 6 -6.43 16.95 -40.74
N LEU A 7 -6.00 15.76 -40.29
CA LEU A 7 -6.93 14.68 -39.96
C LEU A 7 -7.25 14.74 -38.47
N SER A 8 -8.29 15.51 -38.15
CA SER A 8 -9.03 15.43 -36.90
C SER A 8 -9.54 14.00 -36.71
N THR A 9 -9.16 13.35 -35.61
CA THR A 9 -9.92 12.20 -35.10
C THR A 9 -10.39 12.54 -33.70
N LEU A 10 -11.57 13.17 -33.64
CA LEU A 10 -12.45 13.10 -32.48
C LEU A 10 -12.81 11.62 -32.27
N ALA A 11 -12.41 11.03 -31.15
CA ALA A 11 -13.04 9.82 -30.64
C ALA A 11 -13.88 10.22 -29.43
N VAL A 12 -15.18 10.18 -29.64
CA VAL A 12 -16.26 10.56 -28.73
C VAL A 12 -16.29 9.66 -27.50
N ILE A 13 -16.60 10.30 -26.38
CA ILE A 13 -16.82 9.79 -25.03
C ILE A 13 -17.86 8.67 -25.00
N ALA A 14 -17.55 7.57 -24.31
CA ALA A 14 -18.55 6.63 -23.79
C ALA A 14 -18.41 6.52 -22.26
N LEU A 15 -19.04 7.45 -21.54
CA LEU A 15 -19.71 7.15 -20.26
C LEU A 15 -21.07 6.55 -20.66
N VAL A 16 -21.59 5.44 -20.13
CA VAL A 16 -21.97 5.13 -18.74
C VAL A 16 -22.25 3.62 -18.68
N GLY A 17 -21.89 2.94 -17.59
CA GLY A 17 -22.37 1.58 -17.32
C GLY A 17 -21.81 0.98 -16.02
N CYS A 18 -22.59 1.04 -14.95
CA CYS A 18 -22.24 0.69 -13.58
C CYS A 18 -21.75 -0.76 -13.38
N GLY A 19 -20.61 -0.87 -12.71
CA GLY A 19 -20.06 -2.10 -12.16
C GLY A 19 -18.58 -1.87 -11.97
N GLN A 20 -18.12 -1.74 -10.71
CA GLN A 20 -16.71 -1.58 -10.40
C GLN A 20 -15.95 -2.86 -10.78
N SER A 21 -15.73 -3.05 -12.08
CA SER A 21 -14.92 -4.12 -12.63
C SER A 21 -13.62 -3.50 -13.10
N THR A 22 -12.56 -3.83 -12.39
CA THR A 22 -11.20 -3.47 -12.77
C THR A 22 -10.96 -3.92 -14.21
N SER A 23 -10.46 -3.03 -15.06
CA SER A 23 -10.15 -3.39 -16.45
C SER A 23 -9.15 -4.58 -16.49
N PRO A 24 -9.10 -5.38 -17.57
CA PRO A 24 -8.09 -6.43 -17.71
C PRO A 24 -6.66 -5.94 -17.42
N GLU A 25 -6.33 -4.73 -17.89
CA GLU A 25 -5.03 -4.09 -17.67
C GLU A 25 -4.82 -3.76 -16.19
N GLN A 26 -5.83 -3.22 -15.50
CA GLN A 26 -5.77 -2.94 -14.07
C GLN A 26 -5.60 -4.21 -13.25
N ARG A 27 -6.30 -5.30 -13.61
CA ARG A 27 -6.16 -6.61 -12.94
C ARG A 27 -4.76 -7.17 -13.11
N ALA A 28 -4.21 -7.12 -14.32
CA ALA A 28 -2.83 -7.54 -14.58
C ALA A 28 -1.84 -6.72 -13.75
N GLN A 29 -2.04 -5.41 -13.64
CA GLN A 29 -1.18 -4.55 -12.83
C GLN A 29 -1.31 -4.85 -11.33
N ILE A 30 -2.52 -5.09 -10.81
CA ILE A 30 -2.74 -5.47 -9.40
C ILE A 30 -2.03 -6.81 -9.11
N ALA A 31 -2.17 -7.81 -9.98
CA ALA A 31 -1.51 -9.10 -9.81
C ALA A 31 0.02 -8.96 -9.81
N LYS A 32 0.56 -8.13 -10.71
CA LYS A 32 1.99 -7.82 -10.74
C LYS A 32 2.45 -7.13 -9.45
N ASN A 33 1.73 -6.11 -8.99
CA ASN A 33 2.03 -5.41 -7.75
C ASN A 33 1.98 -6.36 -6.54
N LYS A 34 0.99 -7.25 -6.50
CA LYS A 34 0.89 -8.28 -5.46
C LYS A 34 2.09 -9.22 -5.48
N ALA A 35 2.45 -9.75 -6.66
CA ALA A 35 3.60 -10.65 -6.78
C ALA A 35 4.92 -9.98 -6.34
N THR A 36 5.11 -8.70 -6.69
CA THR A 36 6.25 -7.90 -6.21
C THR A 36 6.23 -7.77 -4.69
N ASN A 37 5.09 -7.40 -4.09
CA ASN A 37 4.96 -7.26 -2.65
C ASN A 37 5.17 -8.60 -1.92
N ASP A 38 4.64 -9.70 -2.46
CA ASP A 38 4.84 -11.05 -1.91
C ASP A 38 6.31 -11.45 -1.94
N ALA A 39 7.05 -11.08 -2.99
CA ALA A 39 8.49 -11.31 -3.08
C ALA A 39 9.28 -10.49 -2.05
N ILE A 40 8.94 -9.20 -1.88
CA ILE A 40 9.55 -8.34 -0.86
C ILE A 40 9.23 -8.87 0.54
N TRP A 41 7.99 -9.29 0.80
CA TRP A 41 7.56 -9.79 2.11
C TRP A 41 8.33 -11.06 2.55
N LYS A 42 8.89 -11.83 1.62
CA LYS A 42 9.79 -12.96 1.95
C LYS A 42 11.09 -12.52 2.61
N THR A 43 11.50 -11.25 2.45
CA THR A 43 12.73 -10.71 3.06
C THR A 43 12.47 -10.00 4.40
N ARG A 44 11.28 -10.18 4.98
CA ARG A 44 10.88 -9.49 6.21
C ARG A 44 11.79 -9.85 7.39
N LYS A 45 12.01 -8.87 8.26
CA LYS A 45 12.72 -8.98 9.53
C LYS A 45 11.74 -8.69 10.67
N THR A 46 11.93 -9.34 11.81
CA THR A 46 11.15 -9.06 13.01
C THR A 46 11.82 -7.97 13.83
N THR A 47 11.02 -7.05 14.36
CA THR A 47 11.42 -6.04 15.34
C THR A 47 10.35 -5.92 16.42
N THR A 48 10.71 -5.49 17.62
CA THR A 48 9.76 -5.35 18.73
C THR A 48 9.50 -3.88 19.01
N VAL A 49 8.23 -3.50 19.09
CA VAL A 49 7.78 -2.15 19.48
C VAL A 49 6.74 -2.31 20.57
N ASN A 50 6.92 -1.65 21.72
CA ASN A 50 6.00 -1.71 22.86
C ASN A 50 5.68 -3.15 23.32
N GLY A 51 6.64 -4.07 23.23
CA GLY A 51 6.46 -5.48 23.59
C GLY A 51 5.71 -6.32 22.55
N VAL A 52 5.29 -5.73 21.42
CA VAL A 52 4.63 -6.42 20.32
C VAL A 52 5.64 -6.68 19.19
N PRO A 53 5.74 -7.91 18.67
CA PRO A 53 6.57 -8.20 17.50
C PRO A 53 5.90 -7.71 16.22
N TYR A 54 6.68 -7.06 15.36
CA TYR A 54 6.30 -6.60 14.03
C TYR A 54 7.24 -7.20 12.99
N GLU A 55 6.68 -7.64 11.86
CA GLU A 55 7.43 -8.04 10.69
C GLU A 55 7.50 -6.87 9.71
N VAL A 56 8.69 -6.57 9.22
CA VAL A 56 8.93 -5.46 8.29
C VAL A 56 9.82 -5.93 7.14
N ALA A 57 9.39 -5.68 5.90
CA ALA A 57 10.22 -5.86 4.70
C ALA A 57 10.42 -4.52 4.00
N VAL A 58 11.66 -4.15 3.73
CA VAL A 58 11.98 -2.90 3.02
C VAL A 58 12.13 -3.20 1.54
N SER A 59 11.49 -2.39 0.69
CA SER A 59 11.66 -2.49 -0.76
C SER A 59 13.12 -2.32 -1.18
N PRO A 60 13.61 -2.99 -2.24
CA PRO A 60 15.02 -2.91 -2.65
C PRO A 60 15.49 -1.49 -3.00
N ASP A 61 14.60 -0.69 -3.59
CA ASP A 61 14.81 0.73 -3.93
C ASP A 61 14.61 1.66 -2.74
N ARG A 62 14.23 1.13 -1.56
CA ARG A 62 13.99 1.84 -0.30
C ARG A 62 12.92 2.94 -0.40
N SER A 63 12.02 2.85 -1.37
CA SER A 63 10.94 3.84 -1.57
C SER A 63 9.73 3.56 -0.67
N TYR A 64 9.54 2.32 -0.24
CA TYR A 64 8.52 1.92 0.74
C TYR A 64 8.95 0.72 1.58
N ALA A 65 8.22 0.46 2.66
CA ALA A 65 8.30 -0.76 3.45
C ALA A 65 6.93 -1.42 3.54
N LEU A 66 6.94 -2.73 3.70
CA LEU A 66 5.80 -3.54 4.07
C LEU A 66 5.88 -3.83 5.57
N VAL A 67 4.76 -3.76 6.30
CA VAL A 67 4.72 -3.99 7.75
C VAL A 67 3.43 -4.67 8.19
N ALA A 68 3.54 -5.57 9.16
CA ALA A 68 2.41 -6.18 9.86
C ALA A 68 2.83 -6.59 11.27
N PRO A 69 1.94 -6.57 12.27
CA PRO A 69 2.21 -7.20 13.55
C PRO A 69 2.28 -8.73 13.39
N ALA A 70 3.27 -9.36 14.00
CA ALA A 70 3.48 -10.79 13.89
C ALA A 70 2.41 -11.55 14.67
N GLY A 71 1.55 -12.29 13.96
CA GLY A 71 0.52 -13.14 14.56
C GLY A 71 -0.65 -12.39 15.22
N SER A 72 -0.71 -11.05 15.14
CA SER A 72 -1.82 -10.26 15.66
C SER A 72 -2.67 -9.68 14.54
N LYS A 73 -3.99 -9.61 14.78
CA LYS A 73 -4.95 -8.89 13.93
C LYS A 73 -5.30 -7.51 14.48
N ILE A 74 -4.67 -7.09 15.59
CA ILE A 74 -4.81 -5.75 16.15
C ILE A 74 -3.62 -4.90 15.69
N TRP A 75 -3.92 -3.87 14.93
CA TRP A 75 -2.94 -3.05 14.23
C TRP A 75 -2.89 -1.65 14.83
N ILE A 76 -1.71 -1.20 15.26
CA ILE A 76 -1.50 0.15 15.80
C ILE A 76 -0.54 0.87 14.86
N MET A 77 -1.01 1.93 14.20
CA MET A 77 -0.27 2.59 13.11
C MET A 77 1.01 3.26 13.59
N SER A 78 0.98 3.94 14.75
CA SER A 78 2.17 4.55 15.35
C SER A 78 3.30 3.55 15.57
N ASP A 79 2.94 2.34 15.99
CA ASP A 79 3.89 1.30 16.34
C ASP A 79 4.46 0.66 15.07
N MET A 80 3.64 0.50 14.03
CA MET A 80 4.09 0.05 12.72
C MET A 80 5.03 1.06 12.05
N VAL A 81 4.76 2.37 12.15
CA VAL A 81 5.68 3.40 11.67
C VAL A 81 7.01 3.32 12.43
N THR A 82 6.96 3.12 13.75
CA THR A 82 8.17 2.94 14.56
C THR A 82 8.94 1.68 14.14
N ALA A 83 8.25 0.56 13.91
CA ALA A 83 8.85 -0.68 13.43
C ALA A 83 9.53 -0.48 12.07
N VAL A 84 8.85 0.21 11.15
CA VAL A 84 9.39 0.58 9.84
C VAL A 84 10.65 1.45 9.98
N ASN A 85 10.63 2.46 10.85
CA ASN A 85 11.79 3.31 11.10
C ASN A 85 12.97 2.50 11.63
N ASN A 86 12.73 1.61 12.60
CA ASN A 86 13.75 0.78 13.22
C ASN A 86 14.44 -0.15 12.20
N VAL A 87 13.69 -0.72 11.26
CA VAL A 87 14.23 -1.68 10.29
C VAL A 87 14.81 -1.00 9.05
N SER A 88 14.19 0.08 8.57
CA SER A 88 14.63 0.78 7.36
C SER A 88 15.73 1.82 7.60
N GLY A 89 15.77 2.43 8.79
CA GLY A 89 16.58 3.61 9.07
C GLY A 89 16.07 4.89 8.41
N CYS A 90 14.88 4.88 7.80
CA CYS A 90 14.25 6.04 7.16
C CYS A 90 12.96 6.43 7.89
N LYS A 91 12.37 7.58 7.53
CA LYS A 91 11.07 7.99 8.07
C LYS A 91 9.94 7.32 7.29
N GLY A 92 9.21 6.42 7.95
CA GLY A 92 7.98 5.83 7.45
C GLY A 92 6.83 6.85 7.47
N GLN A 93 6.08 6.87 6.37
CA GLN A 93 4.86 7.65 6.20
C GLN A 93 3.71 6.64 6.01
N PRO A 94 2.72 6.61 6.91
CA PRO A 94 1.53 5.81 6.67
C PRO A 94 0.76 6.41 5.50
N ASP A 95 0.21 5.55 4.63
CA ASP A 95 -0.61 6.00 3.50
C ASP A 95 -1.78 6.88 4.00
N PHE A 96 -2.10 7.93 3.25
CA PHE A 96 -3.18 8.87 3.54
C PHE A 96 -4.52 8.16 3.77
N LEU A 97 -4.80 7.11 3.00
CA LEU A 97 -6.03 6.32 3.12
C LEU A 97 -6.16 5.68 4.52
N LEU A 98 -5.03 5.32 5.13
CA LEU A 98 -4.96 4.69 6.44
C LEU A 98 -5.04 5.69 7.59
N SER A 99 -4.47 6.88 7.41
CA SER A 99 -4.67 8.00 8.34
C SER A 99 -6.15 8.39 8.41
N MET A 100 -6.86 8.30 7.29
CA MET A 100 -8.31 8.50 7.21
C MET A 100 -9.10 7.37 7.89
N MET A 101 -8.70 6.11 7.73
CA MET A 101 -9.35 4.97 8.42
C MET A 101 -9.08 4.92 9.93
N ALA A 102 -7.94 5.44 10.40
CA ALA A 102 -7.63 5.60 11.82
C ALA A 102 -8.39 6.77 12.48
N GLY A 103 -9.26 7.46 11.75
CA GLY A 103 -10.01 8.62 12.25
C GLY A 103 -9.11 9.79 12.68
N GLY A 104 -7.91 9.90 12.10
CA GLY A 104 -6.91 10.90 12.49
C GLY A 104 -6.11 10.56 13.75
N ASN A 105 -6.37 9.44 14.43
CA ASN A 105 -5.60 9.00 15.59
C ASN A 105 -4.85 7.69 15.32
N LEU A 106 -3.58 7.82 14.94
CA LEU A 106 -2.71 6.70 14.57
C LEU A 106 -2.35 5.77 15.74
N SER A 107 -2.65 6.16 16.98
CA SER A 107 -2.44 5.32 18.17
C SER A 107 -3.65 4.44 18.50
N GLN A 108 -4.79 4.61 17.81
CA GLN A 108 -5.95 3.76 18.05
C GLN A 108 -5.73 2.36 17.48
N PRO A 109 -5.99 1.30 18.27
CA PRO A 109 -5.96 -0.07 17.76
C PRO A 109 -7.04 -0.29 16.69
N ILE A 110 -6.62 -0.82 15.55
CA ILE A 110 -7.51 -1.22 14.45
C ILE A 110 -7.64 -2.74 14.49
N ASP A 111 -8.87 -3.20 14.65
CA ASP A 111 -9.18 -4.62 14.62
C ASP A 111 -9.43 -5.07 13.18
N MET A 112 -8.42 -5.72 12.60
CA MET A 112 -8.45 -6.22 11.23
C MET A 112 -9.40 -7.40 11.04
N THR A 113 -9.92 -8.02 12.11
CA THR A 113 -10.98 -9.04 11.98
C THR A 113 -12.30 -8.45 11.47
N LYS A 114 -12.49 -7.13 11.65
CA LYS A 114 -13.68 -6.40 11.19
C LYS A 114 -13.52 -5.91 9.74
N VAL A 115 -12.32 -5.99 9.18
CA VAL A 115 -12.03 -5.61 7.80
C VAL A 115 -12.27 -6.84 6.91
N LYS A 116 -13.24 -6.77 6.00
CA LYS A 116 -13.60 -7.88 5.10
C LYS A 116 -12.52 -8.23 4.07
N THR A 117 -11.51 -7.39 3.93
CA THR A 117 -10.39 -7.59 3.03
C THR A 117 -9.26 -8.28 3.78
N ASN A 118 -8.78 -9.41 3.27
CA ASN A 118 -7.56 -10.04 3.78
C ASN A 118 -6.35 -9.20 3.37
N ILE A 119 -5.89 -8.37 4.29
CA ILE A 119 -4.67 -7.59 4.16
C ILE A 119 -3.62 -8.28 5.03
N ASP A 120 -2.64 -8.89 4.38
CA ASP A 120 -1.55 -9.61 5.06
C ASP A 120 -0.47 -8.64 5.57
N GLN A 121 -0.28 -7.53 4.85
CA GLN A 121 0.67 -6.48 5.20
C GLN A 121 0.23 -5.11 4.70
N MET A 122 0.72 -4.09 5.37
CA MET A 122 0.55 -2.69 5.00
C MET A 122 1.75 -2.16 4.25
N ARG A 123 1.50 -1.25 3.33
CA ARG A 123 2.56 -0.42 2.77
C ARG A 123 2.71 0.87 3.59
N SER A 124 3.94 1.23 3.90
CA SER A 124 4.33 2.55 4.39
C SER A 124 5.38 3.11 3.45
N ASP A 125 5.12 4.29 2.88
CA ASP A 125 6.12 4.95 2.04
C ASP A 125 7.29 5.43 2.90
N LEU A 126 8.50 5.43 2.34
CA LEU A 126 9.71 5.80 3.03
C LEU A 126 10.23 7.14 2.51
N LYS A 127 10.61 7.99 3.46
CA LYS A 127 11.40 9.19 3.20
C LYS A 127 12.78 9.02 3.82
N CYS A 128 13.66 8.44 3.00
CA CYS A 128 15.10 8.59 3.12
C CYS A 128 15.50 9.90 2.41
#